data_AF-A0AB73IN28-F1
#
_entry.id   AF-A0AB73IN28-F1
#
_cell.length_a   1.000
_cell.length_b   1.000
_cell.length_c   1.000
_cell.angle_alpha   90.00
_cell.angle_beta   90.00
_cell.angle_gamma   90.00
#
_symmetry.space_group_name_H-M   'P 1'
#
loop_
_entity.id
_entity.type
_entity.pdbx_description
1 polymer ?
#
loop_
_entity_poly.entity_id
_entity_poly.type
_entity_poly.pdbx_seq_one_letter_code
_entity_poly.pdbx_strand_id
1 'polypeptide(L)'
;VAEKVDDREQWQNAIDWGCDMVQGFYFSRPQIMETRRLVPDLGQLMDLLNLLIDDADDHRIIRALSGMPVLVAQLLRLANCSGNANPKRTAIASLHHALAAIGTARLFQWCSLLLYNHSDPETVCRDPLIALATQRASLMLRLAMFGHPQETAFAQTAYLTGMLSLLHVIYGREQEEFADELPIGAAMKAALTGRRGTLGELLSAAEVFEGRRPVVMDTEEHAWACADPSWKGGLIR
;
A
#
# COMPACT_ATOMS: atom_id res chain seq x y z
N VAL A 1 16.89 20.04 8.23
CA VAL A 1 15.42 20.15 8.24
C VAL A 1 15.04 21.20 7.20
N ALA A 2 14.28 20.82 6.16
CA ALA A 2 13.76 21.72 5.15
C ALA A 2 12.26 21.99 5.43
N GLU A 3 11.87 23.26 5.45
CA GLU A 3 10.49 23.68 5.70
C GLU A 3 9.90 24.38 4.47
N LYS A 4 8.55 24.29 4.29
CA LYS A 4 7.79 24.86 3.17
C LYS A 4 8.16 24.30 1.79
N VAL A 5 8.42 23.00 1.71
CA VAL A 5 8.59 22.31 0.43
C VAL A 5 7.22 22.10 -0.23
N ASP A 6 7.01 22.75 -1.37
CA ASP A 6 5.72 22.81 -2.07
C ASP A 6 5.77 22.14 -3.47
N ASP A 7 6.96 21.76 -3.96
CA ASP A 7 7.18 21.11 -5.27
C ASP A 7 8.22 19.96 -5.24
N ARG A 8 8.12 19.03 -6.19
CA ARG A 8 9.00 17.86 -6.36
C ARG A 8 10.45 18.26 -6.56
N GLU A 9 10.68 19.34 -7.31
CA GLU A 9 12.01 19.88 -7.54
C GLU A 9 12.64 20.43 -6.24
N GLN A 10 11.82 21.06 -5.38
CA GLN A 10 12.27 21.54 -4.07
C GLN A 10 12.56 20.39 -3.10
N TRP A 11 11.79 19.30 -3.18
CA TRP A 11 12.08 18.08 -2.44
C TRP A 11 13.40 17.45 -2.89
N GLN A 12 13.60 17.30 -4.20
CA GLN A 12 14.82 16.72 -4.77
C GLN A 12 16.04 17.55 -4.34
N ASN A 13 15.95 18.88 -4.41
CA ASN A 13 16.99 19.78 -3.93
C ASN A 13 17.25 19.65 -2.43
N ALA A 14 16.22 19.47 -1.60
CA ALA A 14 16.39 19.29 -0.16
C ALA A 14 17.12 17.98 0.19
N ILE A 15 16.84 16.90 -0.56
CA ILE A 15 17.55 15.62 -0.44
C ILE A 15 18.99 15.75 -0.93
N ASP A 16 19.21 16.36 -2.09
CA ASP A 16 20.55 16.56 -2.66
C ASP A 16 21.42 17.47 -1.78
N TRP A 17 20.80 18.34 -0.98
CA TRP A 17 21.48 19.18 0.01
C TRP A 17 21.64 18.51 1.39
N GLY A 18 21.25 17.24 1.53
CA GLY A 18 21.49 16.44 2.74
C GLY A 18 20.55 16.74 3.90
N CYS A 19 19.31 17.16 3.65
CA CYS A 19 18.33 17.33 4.72
C CYS A 19 17.72 16.00 5.16
N ASP A 20 17.88 15.67 6.45
CA ASP A 20 17.29 14.44 7.04
C ASP A 20 15.77 14.52 7.26
N MET A 21 15.20 15.73 7.28
CA MET A 21 13.76 15.94 7.48
C MET A 21 13.24 17.03 6.54
N VAL A 22 12.07 16.80 5.96
CA VAL A 22 11.40 17.70 5.02
C VAL A 22 9.93 17.88 5.42
N GLN A 23 9.46 19.12 5.51
CA GLN A 23 8.10 19.49 5.90
C GLN A 23 7.54 20.56 4.94
N GLY A 24 6.33 20.40 4.39
CA GLY A 24 5.74 21.39 3.47
C GLY A 24 4.40 20.97 2.84
N PHE A 25 3.77 21.86 2.05
CA PHE A 25 2.44 21.63 1.43
C PHE A 25 2.50 20.83 0.13
N TYR A 26 3.69 20.40 -0.31
CA TYR A 26 3.85 19.47 -1.43
C TYR A 26 2.91 18.24 -1.29
N PHE A 27 2.72 17.77 -0.05
CA PHE A 27 1.84 16.64 0.27
C PHE A 27 0.35 16.97 0.30
N SER A 28 -0.02 18.25 0.22
CA SER A 28 -1.39 18.75 0.46
C SER A 28 -2.06 19.30 -0.79
N ARG A 29 -1.37 19.35 -1.93
CA ARG A 29 -1.90 19.88 -3.19
C ARG A 29 -1.64 18.89 -4.33
N PRO A 30 -2.67 18.52 -5.12
CA PRO A 30 -2.47 17.68 -6.29
C PRO A 30 -1.54 18.42 -7.24
N GLN A 31 -0.33 17.89 -7.42
CA GLN A 31 0.54 18.35 -8.49
C GLN A 31 -0.10 17.99 -9.82
N ILE A 32 -0.13 18.93 -10.75
CA ILE A 32 -0.56 18.71 -12.12
C ILE A 32 0.55 17.90 -12.82
N MET A 33 0.71 16.65 -12.41
CA MET A 33 1.41 15.64 -13.20
C MET A 33 0.41 15.16 -14.24
N GLU A 34 0.86 15.09 -15.50
CA GLU A 34 0.08 14.67 -16.66
C GLU A 34 -0.94 13.60 -16.30
N THR A 35 -2.22 13.85 -16.59
CA THR A 35 -3.36 13.01 -16.26
C THR A 35 -3.11 11.56 -16.69
N ARG A 36 -2.57 10.75 -15.79
CA ARG A 36 -2.46 9.31 -15.99
C ARG A 36 -3.89 8.80 -15.92
N ARG A 37 -4.47 8.44 -17.07
CA ARG A 37 -5.73 7.69 -17.09
C ARG A 37 -5.59 6.48 -16.18
N LEU A 38 -6.70 6.09 -15.54
CA LEU A 38 -6.79 4.81 -14.84
C LEU A 38 -6.15 3.72 -15.71
N VAL A 39 -5.10 3.09 -15.17
CA VAL A 39 -4.42 2.01 -15.86
C VAL A 39 -5.46 0.88 -16.02
N PRO A 40 -5.61 0.26 -17.21
CA PRO A 40 -6.56 -0.85 -17.43
C PRO A 40 -6.45 -1.99 -16.40
N ASP A 41 -5.31 -2.09 -15.73
CA ASP A 41 -5.00 -3.09 -14.72
C ASP A 41 -5.50 -2.72 -13.31
N LEU A 42 -5.90 -1.47 -13.04
CA LEU A 42 -6.32 -1.06 -11.68
C LEU A 42 -7.59 -1.79 -11.24
N GLY A 43 -8.57 -1.96 -12.14
CA GLY A 43 -9.80 -2.70 -11.83
C GLY A 43 -9.52 -4.17 -11.51
N GLN A 44 -8.69 -4.84 -12.31
CA GLN A 44 -8.28 -6.22 -12.06
C GLN A 44 -7.48 -6.37 -10.76
N LEU A 45 -6.63 -5.39 -10.43
CA LEU A 45 -5.88 -5.37 -9.18
C LEU A 45 -6.80 -5.13 -7.97
N MET A 46 -7.81 -4.27 -8.09
CA MET A 46 -8.85 -4.09 -7.07
C MET A 46 -9.67 -5.36 -6.85
N ASP A 47 -10.08 -6.05 -7.92
CA ASP A 47 -10.78 -7.33 -7.82
C ASP A 47 -9.93 -8.38 -7.10
N LEU A 48 -8.63 -8.46 -7.41
CA LEU A 48 -7.70 -9.33 -6.70
C LEU A 48 -7.58 -8.97 -5.22
N LEU A 49 -7.48 -7.68 -4.88
CA LEU A 49 -7.42 -7.23 -3.49
C LEU A 49 -8.70 -7.56 -2.72
N ASN A 50 -9.87 -7.44 -3.34
CA ASN A 50 -11.15 -7.85 -2.75
C ASN A 50 -11.19 -9.37 -2.51
N LEU A 51 -10.72 -10.19 -3.46
CA LEU A 51 -10.61 -11.65 -3.25
C LEU A 51 -9.70 -12.00 -2.07
N LEU A 52 -8.63 -11.23 -1.86
CA LEU A 52 -7.71 -11.43 -0.73
C LEU A 52 -8.33 -10.98 0.60
N ILE A 53 -9.15 -9.93 0.60
CA ILE A 53 -9.91 -9.47 1.78
C ILE A 53 -10.97 -10.50 2.18
N ASP A 54 -11.66 -11.09 1.20
CA ASP A 54 -12.71 -12.08 1.39
C ASP A 54 -12.16 -13.48 1.77
N ASP A 55 -10.84 -13.63 1.93
CA ASP A 55 -10.14 -14.90 2.16
C ASP A 55 -10.58 -15.99 1.16
N ALA A 56 -10.67 -15.61 -0.12
CA ALA A 56 -11.09 -16.50 -1.19
C ALA A 56 -10.12 -17.69 -1.35
N ASP A 57 -10.64 -18.80 -1.89
CA ASP A 57 -9.80 -19.98 -2.13
C ASP A 57 -8.63 -19.70 -3.08
N ASP A 58 -7.53 -20.42 -2.86
CA ASP A 58 -6.30 -20.30 -3.66
C ASP A 58 -6.58 -20.43 -5.17
N HIS A 59 -7.53 -21.27 -5.58
CA HIS A 59 -7.84 -21.45 -7.01
C HIS A 59 -8.44 -20.19 -7.63
N ARG A 60 -9.32 -19.48 -6.92
CA ARG A 60 -9.86 -18.18 -7.36
C ARG A 60 -8.78 -17.12 -7.42
N ILE A 61 -7.92 -17.02 -6.40
CA ILE A 61 -6.80 -16.07 -6.37
C ILE A 61 -5.85 -16.32 -7.56
N ILE A 62 -5.47 -17.58 -7.77
CA ILE A 62 -4.57 -17.99 -8.86
C ILE A 62 -5.19 -17.73 -10.23
N ARG A 63 -6.49 -17.96 -10.39
CA ARG A 63 -7.21 -17.65 -11.63
C ARG A 63 -7.18 -16.16 -11.94
N ALA A 64 -7.42 -15.31 -10.93
CA ALA A 64 -7.33 -13.86 -11.08
C ALA A 64 -5.90 -13.44 -11.48
N LEU A 65 -4.89 -13.94 -10.77
CA LEU A 65 -3.47 -13.68 -11.07
C LEU A 65 -3.06 -14.13 -12.47
N SER A 66 -3.62 -15.24 -12.98
CA SER A 66 -3.30 -15.75 -14.32
C SER A 66 -3.67 -14.79 -15.45
N GLY A 67 -4.62 -13.87 -15.23
CA GLY A 67 -4.95 -12.79 -16.17
C GLY A 67 -3.91 -11.66 -16.20
N MET A 68 -2.92 -11.68 -15.30
CA MET A 68 -1.98 -10.59 -15.07
C MET A 68 -0.51 -11.09 -15.17
N PRO A 69 0.00 -11.41 -16.37
CA PRO A 69 1.30 -12.08 -16.54
C PRO A 69 2.50 -11.33 -15.93
N VAL A 70 2.46 -9.99 -15.95
CA VAL A 70 3.52 -9.15 -15.36
C VAL A 70 3.57 -9.32 -13.84
N LEU A 71 2.41 -9.33 -13.18
CA LEU A 71 2.31 -9.56 -11.73
C LEU A 71 2.73 -10.96 -11.35
N VAL A 72 2.39 -11.98 -12.15
CA VAL A 72 2.85 -13.35 -11.92
C VAL A 72 4.38 -13.43 -11.95
N ALA A 73 5.02 -12.80 -12.94
CA ALA A 73 6.48 -12.76 -13.02
C ALA A 73 7.11 -12.03 -11.83
N GLN A 74 6.53 -10.93 -11.38
CA GLN A 74 6.99 -10.20 -10.19
C GLN A 74 6.76 -11.00 -8.90
N LEU A 75 5.65 -11.70 -8.78
CA LEU A 75 5.32 -12.55 -7.64
C LEU A 75 6.29 -13.72 -7.51
N LEU A 76 6.59 -14.40 -8.62
CA LEU A 76 7.60 -15.46 -8.66
C LEU A 76 8.97 -14.91 -8.24
N ARG A 77 9.34 -13.71 -8.69
CA ARG A 77 10.59 -13.05 -8.28
C ARG A 77 10.59 -12.77 -6.78
N LEU A 78 9.50 -12.21 -6.25
CA LEU A 78 9.33 -11.93 -4.83
C LEU A 78 9.45 -13.21 -3.98
N ALA A 79 8.79 -14.30 -4.39
CA ALA A 79 8.83 -15.59 -3.70
C ALA A 79 10.25 -16.19 -3.66
N ASN A 80 11.01 -15.99 -4.73
CA ASN A 80 12.39 -16.46 -4.84
C ASN A 80 13.38 -15.56 -4.07
N CYS A 81 13.07 -14.27 -3.88
CA CYS A 81 13.90 -13.34 -3.11
C CYS A 81 13.61 -13.38 -1.59
N SER A 82 12.38 -13.71 -1.16
CA SER A 82 12.00 -13.77 0.25
C SER A 82 12.47 -15.03 0.98
N GLY A 83 12.97 -16.02 0.25
CA GLY A 83 13.60 -17.20 0.83
C GLY A 83 15.05 -16.89 1.15
N ASN A 84 15.39 -16.76 2.44
CA ASN A 84 16.78 -16.73 2.93
C ASN A 84 17.69 -17.60 2.06
N ALA A 85 18.77 -16.98 1.59
CA ALA A 85 19.81 -17.46 0.68
C ALA A 85 20.35 -18.86 1.00
N ASN A 86 19.53 -19.89 0.79
CA ASN A 86 19.94 -21.26 0.88
C ASN A 86 20.11 -21.79 -0.56
N PRO A 87 21.36 -21.94 -1.04
CA PRO A 87 21.64 -22.37 -2.42
C PRO A 87 21.13 -23.79 -2.74
N LYS A 88 20.56 -24.50 -1.76
CA LYS A 88 19.96 -25.83 -1.90
C LYS A 88 18.43 -25.84 -2.12
N ARG A 89 17.74 -24.69 -2.09
CA ARG A 89 16.30 -24.63 -2.40
C ARG A 89 16.07 -24.58 -3.91
N THR A 90 15.17 -25.42 -4.39
CA THR A 90 14.70 -25.39 -5.78
C THR A 90 13.97 -24.07 -6.05
N ALA A 91 14.25 -23.44 -7.19
CA ALA A 91 13.58 -22.22 -7.60
C ALA A 91 12.06 -22.44 -7.69
N ILE A 92 11.29 -21.52 -7.10
CA ILE A 92 9.84 -21.54 -7.17
C ILE A 92 9.44 -21.13 -8.59
N ALA A 93 8.93 -22.10 -9.35
CA ALA A 93 8.51 -21.92 -10.74
C ALA A 93 6.98 -22.03 -10.94
N SER A 94 6.20 -22.35 -9.89
CA SER A 94 4.75 -22.46 -9.97
C SER A 94 4.04 -21.40 -9.13
N LEU A 95 2.93 -20.90 -9.65
CA LEU A 95 2.11 -19.87 -8.99
C LEU A 95 1.52 -20.37 -7.67
N HIS A 96 1.09 -21.64 -7.62
CA HIS A 96 0.66 -22.30 -6.38
C HIS A 96 1.76 -22.31 -5.31
N HIS A 97 3.00 -22.71 -5.66
CA HIS A 97 4.08 -22.73 -4.67
C HIS A 97 4.48 -21.31 -4.24
N ALA A 98 4.42 -20.32 -5.14
CA ALA A 98 4.69 -18.94 -4.79
C ALA A 98 3.65 -18.36 -3.83
N LEU A 99 2.36 -18.60 -4.10
CA LEU A 99 1.28 -18.19 -3.21
C LEU A 99 1.42 -18.83 -1.82
N ALA A 100 1.68 -20.15 -1.77
CA ALA A 100 1.89 -20.86 -0.51
C ALA A 100 3.15 -20.38 0.27
N ALA A 101 4.21 -19.98 -0.44
CA ALA A 101 5.43 -19.48 0.19
C ALA A 101 5.29 -18.05 0.74
N ILE A 102 4.55 -17.18 0.04
CA ILE A 102 4.37 -15.77 0.39
C ILE A 102 3.23 -15.58 1.41
N GLY A 103 2.12 -16.29 1.22
CA GLY A 103 0.88 -16.13 1.98
C GLY A 103 0.00 -14.98 1.46
N THR A 104 -1.31 -15.08 1.71
CA THR A 104 -2.32 -14.11 1.23
C THR A 104 -2.15 -12.73 1.84
N ALA A 105 -1.77 -12.63 3.12
CA ALA A 105 -1.55 -11.35 3.80
C ALA A 105 -0.40 -10.53 3.19
N ARG A 106 0.73 -11.18 2.88
CA ARG A 106 1.89 -10.52 2.26
C ARG A 106 1.61 -10.18 0.80
N LEU A 107 0.92 -11.08 0.08
CA LEU A 107 0.43 -10.81 -1.26
C LEU A 107 -0.48 -9.57 -1.28
N PHE A 108 -1.42 -9.46 -0.34
CA PHE A 108 -2.33 -8.33 -0.21
C PHE A 108 -1.60 -6.98 -0.02
N GLN A 109 -0.63 -6.93 0.89
CA GLN A 109 0.16 -5.70 1.12
C GLN A 109 0.98 -5.34 -0.13
N TRP A 110 1.63 -6.32 -0.76
CA TRP A 110 2.39 -6.09 -1.98
C TRP A 110 1.51 -5.63 -3.15
N CYS A 111 0.35 -6.26 -3.36
CA CYS A 111 -0.64 -5.82 -4.36
C CYS A 111 -1.16 -4.41 -4.08
N SER A 112 -1.31 -4.01 -2.81
CA SER A 112 -1.73 -2.66 -2.44
C SER A 112 -0.69 -1.61 -2.81
N LEU A 113 0.61 -1.92 -2.71
CA LEU A 113 1.69 -1.04 -3.17
C LEU A 113 1.68 -0.86 -4.69
N LEU A 114 1.28 -1.90 -5.44
CA LEU A 114 1.23 -1.83 -6.90
C LEU A 114 0.18 -0.87 -7.44
N LEU A 115 -0.80 -0.46 -6.62
CA LEU A 115 -1.76 0.60 -6.96
C LEU A 115 -1.07 1.91 -7.34
N TYR A 116 0.12 2.14 -6.78
CA TYR A 116 0.90 3.34 -6.97
C TYR A 116 1.72 3.32 -8.29
N ASN A 117 1.58 2.25 -9.10
CA ASN A 117 2.10 2.13 -10.48
C ASN A 117 3.58 2.50 -10.65
N HIS A 118 4.43 2.01 -9.75
CA HIS A 118 5.88 2.11 -9.89
C HIS A 118 6.45 0.74 -10.28
N SER A 119 7.18 0.74 -11.39
CA SER A 119 7.81 -0.47 -11.95
C SER A 119 9.05 -0.91 -11.14
N ASP A 120 9.56 -0.05 -10.27
CA ASP A 120 10.78 -0.28 -9.50
C ASP A 120 10.53 -0.15 -7.98
N PRO A 121 10.65 -1.25 -7.21
CA PRO A 121 10.52 -1.26 -5.75
C PRO A 121 11.44 -0.26 -5.04
N GLU A 122 12.63 0.05 -5.57
CA GLU A 122 13.55 1.00 -4.92
C GLU A 122 13.03 2.45 -5.02
N THR A 123 12.34 2.78 -6.11
CA THR A 123 11.70 4.11 -6.26
C THR A 123 10.43 4.24 -5.41
N VAL A 124 9.71 3.14 -5.17
CA VAL A 124 8.52 3.10 -4.30
C VAL A 124 8.87 3.50 -2.87
N CYS A 125 9.97 2.96 -2.34
CA CYS A 125 10.41 3.23 -0.95
C CYS A 125 10.96 4.64 -0.75
N ARG A 126 11.34 5.34 -1.83
CA ARG A 126 11.87 6.71 -1.75
C ARG A 126 10.79 7.77 -1.96
N ASP A 127 9.61 7.39 -2.43
CA ASP A 127 8.51 8.32 -2.63
C ASP A 127 7.83 8.63 -1.29
N PRO A 128 7.94 9.88 -0.80
CA PRO A 128 7.38 10.25 0.50
C PRO A 128 5.84 10.18 0.54
N LEU A 129 5.15 10.27 -0.60
CA LEU A 129 3.71 10.11 -0.68
C LEU A 129 3.30 8.64 -0.45
N ILE A 130 4.10 7.71 -0.98
CA ILE A 130 3.90 6.27 -0.76
C ILE A 130 4.23 5.90 0.69
N ALA A 131 5.30 6.47 1.25
CA ALA A 131 5.63 6.29 2.66
C ALA A 131 4.48 6.75 3.56
N LEU A 132 3.92 7.94 3.29
CA LEU A 132 2.76 8.46 4.01
C LEU A 132 1.53 7.56 3.85
N ALA A 133 1.22 7.13 2.63
CA ALA A 133 0.09 6.22 2.38
C ALA A 133 0.24 4.89 3.13
N THR A 134 1.45 4.33 3.13
CA THR A 134 1.77 3.07 3.81
C THR A 134 1.69 3.24 5.33
N GLN A 135 2.19 4.34 5.87
CA GLN A 135 2.08 4.67 7.29
C GLN A 135 0.61 4.78 7.71
N ARG A 136 -0.18 5.53 6.96
CA ARG A 136 -1.61 5.72 7.18
C ARG A 136 -2.38 4.40 7.17
N ALA A 137 -2.17 3.61 6.12
CA ALA A 137 -2.77 2.28 5.96
C ALA A 137 -2.41 1.35 7.11
N SER A 138 -1.13 1.33 7.50
CA SER A 138 -0.63 0.49 8.59
C SER A 138 -1.22 0.90 9.95
N LEU A 139 -1.38 2.21 10.18
CA LEU A 139 -2.02 2.72 11.39
C LEU A 139 -3.49 2.34 11.43
N MET A 140 -4.23 2.55 10.34
CA MET A 140 -5.64 2.17 10.24
C MET A 140 -5.84 0.67 10.45
N LEU A 141 -4.98 -0.18 9.88
CA LEU A 141 -4.99 -1.64 10.11
C LEU A 141 -4.79 -1.97 11.58
N ARG A 142 -3.80 -1.38 12.24
CA ARG A 142 -3.50 -1.64 13.67
C ARG A 142 -4.64 -1.18 14.57
N LEU A 143 -5.23 -0.02 14.30
CA LEU A 143 -6.39 0.49 15.04
C LEU A 143 -7.63 -0.40 14.83
N ALA A 144 -7.87 -0.85 13.60
CA ALA A 144 -8.95 -1.78 13.30
C ALA A 144 -8.75 -3.13 14.01
N MET A 145 -7.54 -3.71 13.99
CA MET A 145 -7.22 -4.93 14.74
C MET A 145 -7.32 -4.75 16.25
N PHE A 146 -7.02 -3.55 16.77
CA PHE A 146 -7.16 -3.27 18.19
C PHE A 146 -8.64 -3.20 18.62
N GLY A 147 -9.49 -2.53 17.84
CA GLY A 147 -10.93 -2.42 18.11
C GLY A 147 -11.71 -3.71 17.80
N HIS A 148 -11.29 -4.44 16.76
CA HIS A 148 -11.97 -5.63 16.24
C HIS A 148 -10.96 -6.76 15.94
N PRO A 149 -10.35 -7.39 16.97
CA PRO A 149 -9.26 -8.36 16.78
C PRO A 149 -9.61 -9.62 15.97
N GLN A 150 -10.90 -9.97 15.90
CA GLN A 150 -11.40 -11.15 15.19
C GLN A 150 -11.81 -10.84 13.74
N GLU A 151 -11.85 -9.57 13.33
CA GLU A 151 -12.35 -9.14 12.02
C GLU A 151 -11.20 -8.79 11.07
N THR A 152 -10.47 -9.80 10.61
CA THR A 152 -9.31 -9.63 9.72
C THR A 152 -9.67 -8.92 8.41
N ALA A 153 -10.80 -9.28 7.81
CA ALA A 153 -11.31 -8.63 6.59
C ALA A 153 -11.58 -7.13 6.81
N PHE A 154 -12.11 -6.75 7.98
CA PHE A 154 -12.31 -5.35 8.34
C PHE A 154 -10.97 -4.62 8.47
N ALA A 155 -9.98 -5.22 9.13
CA ALA A 155 -8.65 -4.65 9.25
C ALA A 155 -7.93 -4.47 7.89
N GLN A 156 -8.07 -5.44 6.98
CA GLN A 156 -7.54 -5.32 5.62
C GLN A 156 -8.30 -4.27 4.81
N THR A 157 -9.62 -4.16 4.97
CA THR A 157 -10.42 -3.07 4.37
C THR A 157 -9.96 -1.71 4.89
N ALA A 158 -9.65 -1.59 6.19
CA ALA A 158 -9.12 -0.36 6.78
C ALA A 158 -7.73 -0.02 6.21
N TYR A 159 -6.86 -1.02 6.05
CA TYR A 159 -5.57 -0.85 5.38
C TYR A 159 -5.75 -0.32 3.95
N LEU A 160 -6.57 -0.98 3.14
CA LEU A 160 -6.81 -0.59 1.75
C LEU A 160 -7.42 0.81 1.67
N THR A 161 -8.33 1.17 2.58
CA THR A 161 -8.88 2.53 2.67
C THR A 161 -7.78 3.57 2.91
N GLY A 162 -6.83 3.29 3.80
CA GLY A 162 -5.67 4.15 4.03
C GLY A 162 -4.80 4.29 2.77
N MET A 163 -4.53 3.18 2.06
CA MET A 163 -3.80 3.19 0.79
C MET A 163 -4.54 3.98 -0.29
N LEU A 164 -5.86 3.90 -0.39
CA LEU A 164 -6.62 4.64 -1.42
C LEU A 164 -6.75 6.13 -1.11
N SER A 165 -6.57 6.53 0.15
CA SER A 165 -6.76 7.93 0.59
C SER A 165 -5.81 8.94 -0.07
N LEU A 166 -4.62 8.52 -0.50
CA LEU A 166 -3.64 9.37 -1.20
C LEU A 166 -3.48 9.03 -2.68
N LEU A 167 -4.16 7.98 -3.15
CA LEU A 167 -3.98 7.50 -4.51
C LEU A 167 -4.41 8.55 -5.56
N HIS A 168 -5.47 9.31 -5.28
CA HIS A 168 -5.95 10.41 -6.14
C HIS A 168 -4.87 11.48 -6.42
N VAL A 169 -3.97 11.73 -5.47
CA VAL A 169 -2.87 12.71 -5.59
C VAL A 169 -1.90 12.28 -6.70
N ILE A 170 -1.62 10.99 -6.81
CA ILE A 170 -0.71 10.42 -7.84
C ILE A 170 -1.29 10.53 -9.22
N TYR A 171 -2.61 10.35 -9.32
CA TYR A 171 -3.33 10.50 -10.57
C TYR A 171 -3.65 11.96 -10.92
N GLY A 172 -3.34 12.91 -10.03
CA GLY A 172 -3.58 14.34 -10.24
C GLY A 172 -5.06 14.70 -10.32
N ARG A 173 -5.91 14.00 -9.55
CA ARG A 173 -7.38 14.14 -9.60
C ARG A 173 -7.94 14.54 -8.24
N GLU A 174 -9.13 15.11 -8.25
CA GLU A 174 -9.86 15.35 -6.99
C GLU A 174 -10.31 14.04 -6.36
N GLN A 175 -10.31 14.00 -5.03
CA GLN A 175 -10.58 12.77 -4.27
C GLN A 175 -11.99 12.22 -4.54
N GLU A 176 -12.98 13.10 -4.70
CA GLU A 176 -14.37 12.74 -4.95
C GLU A 176 -14.54 12.07 -6.32
N GLU A 177 -14.06 12.74 -7.38
CA GLU A 177 -14.09 12.22 -8.74
C GLU A 177 -13.33 10.89 -8.87
N PHE A 178 -12.16 10.79 -8.23
CA PHE A 178 -11.37 9.57 -8.24
C PHE A 178 -12.07 8.42 -7.51
N ALA A 179 -12.65 8.68 -6.34
CA ALA A 179 -13.38 7.66 -5.57
C ALA A 179 -14.67 7.20 -6.26
N ASP A 180 -15.27 8.03 -7.11
CA ASP A 180 -16.46 7.66 -7.90
C ASP A 180 -16.16 6.63 -8.99
N GLU A 181 -14.94 6.62 -9.54
CA GLU A 181 -14.53 5.71 -10.60
C GLU A 181 -13.91 4.40 -10.10
N LEU A 182 -13.48 4.35 -8.84
CA LEU A 182 -12.91 3.15 -8.25
C LEU A 182 -14.00 2.07 -8.01
N PRO A 183 -13.73 0.79 -8.32
CA PRO A 183 -14.64 -0.32 -8.03
C PRO A 183 -14.58 -0.70 -6.54
N ILE A 184 -14.99 0.22 -5.66
CA ILE A 184 -14.90 0.08 -4.21
C ILE A 184 -16.28 0.10 -3.55
N GLY A 185 -16.41 -0.59 -2.42
CA GLY A 185 -17.65 -0.63 -1.64
C GLY A 185 -18.04 0.73 -1.05
N ALA A 186 -19.34 0.89 -0.77
CA ALA A 186 -19.92 2.15 -0.26
C ALA A 186 -19.26 2.64 1.04
N ALA A 187 -18.84 1.73 1.93
CA ALA A 187 -18.17 2.08 3.18
C ALA A 187 -16.81 2.76 2.94
N MET A 188 -15.98 2.22 2.05
CA MET A 188 -14.70 2.83 1.68
C MET A 188 -14.93 4.18 0.98
N LYS A 189 -15.88 4.23 0.05
CA LYS A 189 -16.22 5.47 -0.66
C LYS A 189 -16.68 6.59 0.29
N ALA A 190 -17.51 6.27 1.28
CA ALA A 190 -17.96 7.22 2.29
C ALA A 190 -16.82 7.69 3.22
N ALA A 191 -15.86 6.82 3.52
CA ALA A 191 -14.66 7.17 4.28
C ALA A 191 -13.75 8.11 3.49
N LEU A 192 -13.48 7.78 2.21
CA LEU A 192 -12.60 8.56 1.34
C LEU A 192 -13.17 9.92 1.00
N THR A 193 -14.46 10.05 0.71
CA THR A 193 -15.04 11.35 0.30
C THR A 193 -15.41 12.20 1.50
N GLY A 194 -16.19 11.65 2.44
CA GLY A 194 -16.80 12.41 3.52
C GLY A 194 -16.28 12.11 4.93
N ARG A 195 -15.28 11.24 5.09
CA ARG A 195 -14.76 10.78 6.39
C ARG A 195 -15.87 10.21 7.28
N ARG A 196 -16.81 9.48 6.68
CA ARG A 196 -17.98 8.91 7.38
C ARG A 196 -17.81 7.43 7.70
N GLY A 197 -18.51 7.00 8.74
CA GLY A 197 -18.50 5.62 9.24
C GLY A 197 -17.19 5.24 9.91
N THR A 198 -17.08 3.99 10.36
CA THR A 198 -15.92 3.51 11.13
C THR A 198 -14.61 3.68 10.36
N LEU A 199 -14.60 3.39 9.06
CA LEU A 199 -13.42 3.59 8.21
C LEU A 199 -13.03 5.08 8.09
N GLY A 200 -14.00 5.98 8.05
CA GLY A 200 -13.78 7.42 8.02
C GLY A 200 -13.25 7.98 9.34
N GLU A 201 -13.72 7.44 10.47
CA GLU A 201 -13.19 7.76 11.80
C GLU A 201 -11.74 7.32 11.95
N LEU A 202 -11.42 6.08 11.50
CA LEU A 202 -10.05 5.58 11.47
C LEU A 202 -9.14 6.44 10.58
N LEU A 203 -9.63 6.83 9.40
CA LEU A 203 -8.90 7.70 8.48
C LEU A 203 -8.63 9.08 9.11
N SER A 204 -9.64 9.69 9.72
CA SER A 204 -9.51 10.98 10.40
C SER A 204 -8.52 10.90 11.57
N ALA A 205 -8.56 9.82 12.34
CA ALA A 205 -7.61 9.58 13.42
C ALA A 205 -6.16 9.46 12.91
N ALA A 206 -5.97 8.79 11.77
CA ALA A 206 -4.66 8.66 11.14
C ALA A 206 -4.14 10.01 10.63
N GLU A 207 -4.96 10.78 9.93
CA GLU A 207 -4.62 12.13 9.45
C GLU A 207 -4.23 13.07 10.62
N VAL A 208 -4.95 13.00 11.75
CA VAL A 208 -4.61 13.78 12.97
C VAL A 208 -3.29 13.32 13.60
N PHE A 209 -3.02 12.01 13.61
CA PHE A 209 -1.78 11.45 14.14
C PHE A 209 -0.56 11.89 13.30
N GLU A 210 -0.71 11.89 11.98
CA GLU A 210 0.29 12.37 11.02
C GLU A 210 0.58 13.87 11.23
N GLY A 211 -0.46 14.70 11.38
CA GLY A 211 -0.28 16.14 11.64
C GLY A 211 0.49 16.49 12.93
N ARG A 212 0.69 15.53 13.84
CA ARG A 212 1.44 15.69 15.10
C ARG A 212 2.88 15.16 15.06
N ARG A 213 3.29 14.48 13.98
CA ARG A 213 4.66 13.97 13.80
C ARG A 213 5.23 14.42 12.45
N PRO A 214 6.49 14.86 12.37
CA PRO A 214 7.16 14.93 11.08
C PRO A 214 7.22 13.51 10.48
N VAL A 215 7.00 13.39 9.17
CA VAL A 215 7.23 12.13 8.44
C VAL A 215 8.72 11.82 8.53
N VAL A 216 9.08 10.87 9.40
CA VAL A 216 10.47 10.39 9.51
C VAL A 216 10.67 9.37 8.40
N MET A 217 11.47 9.72 7.41
CA MET A 217 11.98 8.77 6.42
C MET A 217 13.06 7.93 7.10
N ASP A 218 12.66 6.92 7.88
CA ASP A 218 13.62 6.01 8.48
C ASP A 218 14.19 5.09 7.39
N THR A 219 15.40 5.35 6.93
CA THR A 219 16.07 4.53 5.91
C THR A 219 16.34 3.09 6.39
N GLU A 220 16.25 2.81 7.69
CA GLU A 220 16.53 1.48 8.24
C GLU A 220 15.28 0.62 8.47
N GLU A 221 14.11 1.21 8.72
CA GLU A 221 12.87 0.42 8.86
C GLU A 221 12.38 -0.12 7.50
N HIS A 222 12.54 0.60 6.40
CA HIS A 222 12.01 0.19 5.08
C HIS A 222 12.61 -1.11 4.49
N ALA A 223 13.61 -1.71 5.15
CA ALA A 223 14.01 -3.09 4.89
C ALA A 223 12.91 -4.12 5.25
N TRP A 224 11.91 -3.75 6.08
CA TRP A 224 10.87 -4.66 6.58
C TRP A 224 9.95 -5.24 5.48
N ALA A 225 9.72 -4.51 4.38
CA ALA A 225 8.93 -4.99 3.25
C ALA A 225 9.60 -6.20 2.54
N CYS A 226 10.91 -6.38 2.71
CA CYS A 226 11.67 -7.49 2.13
C CYS A 226 12.29 -8.45 3.15
N ALA A 227 12.47 -8.10 4.43
CA ALA A 227 13.42 -8.81 5.29
C ALA A 227 12.97 -9.24 6.71
N ASP A 228 11.70 -9.11 7.14
CA ASP A 228 11.30 -9.66 8.45
C ASP A 228 10.65 -11.06 8.34
N PRO A 229 11.28 -12.14 8.85
CA PRO A 229 10.73 -13.49 8.87
C PRO A 229 9.80 -13.76 10.08
N SER A 230 9.57 -12.77 10.96
CA SER A 230 8.95 -13.00 12.28
C SER A 230 7.43 -12.81 12.36
N TRP A 231 6.73 -12.54 11.25
CA TRP A 231 5.27 -12.55 11.22
C TRP A 231 4.71 -13.98 11.23
N LYS A 232 4.95 -14.70 12.33
CA LYS A 232 4.13 -15.84 12.71
C LYS A 232 2.83 -15.28 13.27
N GLY A 233 1.72 -15.62 12.63
CA GLY A 233 0.47 -15.78 13.35
C GLY A 233 0.71 -16.71 14.55
N GLY A 234 0.76 -16.15 15.74
CA GLY A 234 0.68 -16.84 17.02
C GLY A 234 -0.25 -16.00 17.89
N LEU A 235 -1.53 -16.36 17.98
CA LEU A 235 -2.05 -17.22 19.05
C LEU A 235 -1.39 -16.93 20.41
N ILE A 236 -2.21 -16.36 21.30
CA ILE A 236 -2.41 -16.79 22.69
C ILE A 236 -1.14 -17.28 23.40
N ARG A 237 -0.56 -16.40 24.22
CA ARG A 237 -0.40 -16.62 25.67
C ARG A 237 -0.15 -15.30 26.40
#